data_AF-A0A6M8VJB4-F1
#
_entry.id   AF-A0A6M8VJB4-F1
#
_cell.length_a   1.000
_cell.length_b   1.000
_cell.length_c   1.000
_cell.angle_alpha   90.00
_cell.angle_beta   90.00
_cell.angle_gamma   90.00
#
_symmetry.space_group_name_H-M   'P 1'
#
loop_
_entity.id
_entity.type
_entity.pdbx_description
1 polymer ?
#
loop_
_entity_poly.entity_id
_entity_poly.type
_entity_poly.pdbx_seq_one_letter_code
_entity_poly.pdbx_strand_id
1 'polypeptide(L)'
;MGFTTILDILGSVIIGGVLMSIAFRFSDSITERTYNNSGELTIQQNLATAAQIIEYDFRKIGYCANWSLIPDPTKAVLYADSSEIKFYSDIDSDGNVDSIHYYLGPTSELSSTANPRDRLLYRVLNGEQHKSANLGITQFRLVFFDALGDTLRPPIGVNGGIVSIEINLTVENTEAYDQKYSKAFWRQIRMVSRNLRNR
;
A
#
# COMPACT_ATOMS: atom_id res chain seq x y z
N MET A 1 -44.40 53.67 17.04
CA MET A 1 -43.34 52.87 17.69
C MET A 1 -43.22 51.44 17.14
N GLY A 2 -44.28 50.81 16.58
CA GLY A 2 -44.20 49.41 16.11
C GLY A 2 -43.49 49.17 14.76
N PHE A 3 -43.45 50.13 13.85
CA PHE A 3 -42.84 49.95 12.52
C PHE A 3 -41.31 49.83 12.58
N THR A 4 -40.65 50.64 13.40
CA THR A 4 -39.21 50.57 13.65
C THR A 4 -38.83 49.23 14.29
N THR A 5 -39.63 48.73 15.24
CA THR A 5 -39.39 47.43 15.88
C THR A 5 -39.50 46.26 14.91
N ILE A 6 -40.45 46.28 13.99
CA ILE A 6 -40.58 45.23 12.95
C ILE A 6 -39.38 45.25 12.00
N LEU A 7 -38.88 46.43 11.65
CA LEU A 7 -37.73 46.60 10.76
C LEU A 7 -36.43 46.13 11.44
N ASP A 8 -36.28 46.38 12.74
CA ASP A 8 -35.16 45.87 13.55
C ASP A 8 -35.21 44.33 13.71
N ILE A 9 -36.40 43.76 13.89
CA ILE A 9 -36.59 42.29 13.94
C ILE A 9 -36.22 41.67 12.59
N LEU A 10 -36.67 42.25 11.47
CA LEU A 10 -36.32 41.75 10.13
C LEU A 10 -34.82 41.86 9.86
N GLY A 11 -34.18 42.97 10.22
CA GLY A 11 -32.74 43.16 10.09
C GLY A 11 -31.92 42.14 10.89
N SER A 12 -32.32 41.88 12.14
CA SER A 12 -31.65 40.88 13.00
C SER A 12 -31.85 39.43 12.53
N VAL A 13 -33.01 39.09 11.97
CA VAL A 13 -33.25 37.78 11.35
C VAL A 13 -32.37 37.57 10.11
N ILE A 14 -32.21 38.59 9.26
CA ILE A 14 -31.33 38.51 8.08
C ILE A 14 -29.87 38.33 8.50
N ILE A 15 -29.39 39.14 9.45
CA ILE A 15 -28.01 39.04 9.96
C ILE A 15 -27.79 37.68 10.63
N GLY A 16 -28.74 37.23 11.45
CA GLY A 16 -28.71 35.92 12.09
C GLY A 16 -28.68 34.77 11.06
N GLY A 17 -29.46 34.87 9.98
CA GLY A 17 -29.45 33.88 8.90
C GLY A 17 -28.12 33.80 8.14
N VAL A 18 -27.48 34.95 7.89
CA VAL A 18 -26.15 35.01 7.27
C VAL A 18 -25.10 34.39 8.21
N LEU A 19 -25.12 34.73 9.49
CA LEU A 19 -24.22 34.16 10.50
C LEU A 19 -24.41 32.65 10.64
N MET A 20 -25.65 32.17 10.64
CA MET A 20 -25.97 30.74 10.69
C MET A 20 -25.45 30.00 9.46
N SER A 21 -25.59 30.60 8.27
CA SER A 21 -25.08 30.03 7.02
C SER A 21 -23.54 29.93 7.02
N ILE A 22 -22.86 30.93 7.61
CA ILE A 22 -21.40 30.89 7.80
C ILE A 22 -21.02 29.78 8.79
N ALA A 23 -21.75 29.66 9.92
CA ALA A 23 -21.50 28.63 10.92
C ALA A 23 -21.64 27.21 10.33
N PHE A 24 -22.66 26.96 9.51
CA PHE A 24 -22.83 25.68 8.82
C PHE A 24 -21.68 25.39 7.86
N ARG A 25 -21.30 26.34 7.00
CA ARG A 25 -20.15 26.17 6.09
C ARG A 25 -18.85 25.93 6.84
N PHE A 26 -18.67 26.58 7.99
CA PHE A 26 -17.50 26.37 8.83
C PHE A 26 -17.49 24.98 9.45
N SER A 27 -18.64 24.51 9.94
CA SER A 27 -18.79 23.14 10.48
C SER A 27 -18.53 22.07 9.42
N ASP A 28 -19.06 22.26 8.21
CA ASP A 28 -18.81 21.35 7.08
C ASP A 28 -17.32 21.32 6.73
N SER A 29 -16.68 22.50 6.64
CA SER A 29 -15.25 22.58 6.33
C SER A 29 -14.37 21.96 7.42
N ILE A 30 -14.72 22.12 8.70
CA ILE A 30 -13.99 21.45 9.80
C ILE A 30 -14.15 19.93 9.69
N THR A 31 -15.35 19.45 9.40
CA THR A 31 -15.65 18.02 9.30
C THR A 31 -14.87 17.39 8.15
N GLU A 32 -14.92 18.02 6.97
CA GLU A 32 -14.14 17.60 5.79
C GLU A 32 -12.63 17.60 6.09
N ARG A 33 -12.10 18.67 6.69
CA ARG A 33 -10.67 18.75 7.04
C ARG A 33 -10.26 17.69 8.05
N THR A 34 -11.07 17.45 9.06
CA THR A 34 -10.79 16.44 10.09
C THR A 34 -10.74 15.06 9.46
N TYR A 35 -11.74 14.74 8.63
CA TYR A 35 -11.80 13.46 7.94
C TYR A 35 -10.62 13.25 6.99
N ASN A 36 -10.31 14.26 6.17
CA ASN A 36 -9.20 14.18 5.22
C ASN A 36 -7.84 14.08 5.94
N ASN A 37 -7.60 14.88 6.98
CA ASN A 37 -6.34 14.84 7.73
C ASN A 37 -6.14 13.51 8.48
N SER A 38 -7.18 13.01 9.16
CA SER A 38 -7.11 11.73 9.87
C SER A 38 -6.97 10.55 8.91
N GLY A 39 -7.68 10.57 7.78
CA GLY A 39 -7.54 9.57 6.73
C GLY A 39 -6.14 9.60 6.09
N GLU A 40 -5.63 10.78 5.75
CA GLU A 40 -4.30 10.95 5.16
C GLU A 40 -3.19 10.44 6.10
N LEU A 41 -3.27 10.76 7.40
CA LEU A 41 -2.34 10.22 8.39
C LEU A 41 -2.39 8.69 8.44
N THR A 42 -3.59 8.11 8.42
CA THR A 42 -3.79 6.65 8.45
C THR A 42 -3.19 5.99 7.20
N ILE A 43 -3.45 6.54 6.01
CA ILE A 43 -2.86 6.07 4.75
C ILE A 43 -1.33 6.10 4.81
N GLN A 44 -0.75 7.20 5.29
CA GLN A 44 0.71 7.34 5.37
C GLN A 44 1.33 6.32 6.32
N GLN A 45 0.70 6.07 7.48
CA GLN A 45 1.14 5.04 8.43
C GLN A 45 1.03 3.63 7.85
N ASN A 46 -0.09 3.32 7.19
CA ASN A 46 -0.31 2.04 6.52
C ASN A 46 0.68 1.80 5.38
N LEU A 47 0.91 2.82 4.55
CA LEU A 47 1.88 2.78 3.45
C LEU A 47 3.29 2.58 3.99
N ALA A 48 3.69 3.33 5.03
CA ALA A 48 5.01 3.20 5.63
C ALA A 48 5.23 1.80 6.23
N THR A 49 4.23 1.27 6.94
CA THR A 49 4.29 -0.08 7.53
C THR A 49 4.42 -1.15 6.44
N ALA A 50 3.57 -1.10 5.41
CA ALA A 50 3.63 -2.04 4.29
C ALA A 50 4.95 -1.95 3.53
N ALA A 51 5.41 -0.73 3.22
CA ALA A 51 6.68 -0.50 2.55
C ALA A 51 7.86 -1.04 3.37
N GLN A 52 7.91 -0.81 4.68
CA GLN A 52 8.98 -1.31 5.55
C GLN A 52 9.04 -2.85 5.57
N ILE A 53 7.88 -3.52 5.69
CA ILE A 53 7.82 -5.00 5.70
C ILE A 53 8.26 -5.55 4.34
N ILE A 54 7.70 -5.02 3.24
CA ILE A 54 8.04 -5.46 1.89
C ILE A 54 9.54 -5.21 1.62
N GLU A 55 10.05 -4.04 1.97
CA GLU A 55 11.46 -3.72 1.76
C GLU A 55 12.37 -4.63 2.58
N TYR A 56 12.04 -4.90 3.84
CA TYR A 56 12.81 -5.80 4.68
C TYR A 56 12.91 -7.20 4.05
N ASP A 57 11.78 -7.77 3.62
CA ASP A 57 11.72 -9.10 3.01
C ASP A 57 12.43 -9.13 1.65
N PHE A 58 12.19 -8.13 0.79
CA PHE A 58 12.78 -8.09 -0.55
C PHE A 58 14.31 -7.89 -0.49
N ARG A 59 14.85 -7.22 0.54
CA ARG A 59 16.30 -7.12 0.75
C ARG A 59 16.94 -8.47 1.12
N LYS A 60 16.17 -9.39 1.68
CA LYS A 60 16.61 -10.72 2.09
C LYS A 60 16.39 -11.81 1.03
N ILE A 61 15.84 -11.49 -0.15
CA ILE A 61 15.71 -12.47 -1.25
C ILE A 61 17.05 -13.19 -1.48
N GLY A 62 17.06 -14.52 -1.38
CA GLY A 62 18.25 -15.37 -1.56
C GLY A 62 19.24 -15.35 -0.40
N TYR A 63 18.89 -14.74 0.73
CA TYR A 63 19.65 -14.83 1.97
C TYR A 63 19.37 -16.16 2.68
N CYS A 64 20.41 -16.83 3.16
CA CYS A 64 20.31 -17.91 4.14
C CYS A 64 21.59 -17.94 4.99
N ALA A 65 21.44 -18.11 6.31
CA ALA A 65 22.60 -18.24 7.21
C ALA A 65 23.42 -19.51 6.86
N ASN A 66 22.74 -20.60 6.46
CA ASN A 66 23.38 -21.76 5.86
C ASN A 66 23.50 -21.60 4.34
N TRP A 67 24.63 -21.07 3.91
CA TRP A 67 24.90 -20.78 2.50
C TRP A 67 24.86 -22.01 1.57
N SER A 68 25.00 -23.22 2.11
CA SER A 68 24.94 -24.46 1.33
C SER A 68 23.52 -24.81 0.86
N LEU A 69 22.47 -24.28 1.49
CA LEU A 69 21.08 -24.58 1.16
C LEU A 69 20.57 -23.76 -0.04
N ILE A 70 21.16 -22.58 -0.29
CA ILE A 70 20.92 -21.78 -1.49
C ILE A 70 22.27 -21.53 -2.17
N PRO A 71 22.81 -22.55 -2.86
CA PRO A 71 24.14 -22.46 -3.47
C PRO A 71 24.16 -21.49 -4.67
N ASP A 72 23.00 -21.26 -5.30
CA ASP A 72 22.86 -20.38 -6.44
C ASP A 72 21.80 -19.30 -6.15
N PRO A 73 22.22 -18.05 -5.90
CA PRO A 73 21.30 -16.98 -5.58
C PRO A 73 20.40 -16.60 -6.75
N THR A 74 20.76 -16.93 -8.00
CA THR A 74 19.89 -16.67 -9.16
C THR A 74 18.64 -17.56 -9.18
N LYS A 75 18.66 -18.66 -8.42
CA LYS A 75 17.52 -19.58 -8.17
C LYS A 75 16.65 -19.16 -6.98
N ALA A 76 16.99 -18.08 -6.29
CA ALA A 76 16.24 -17.64 -5.12
C ALA A 76 14.82 -17.19 -5.47
N VAL A 77 14.59 -16.65 -6.66
CA VAL A 77 13.24 -16.31 -7.14
C VAL A 77 12.65 -17.52 -7.86
N LEU A 78 11.53 -18.02 -7.33
CA LEU A 78 10.84 -19.20 -7.84
C LEU A 78 9.85 -18.86 -8.94
N TYR A 79 9.11 -17.77 -8.73
CA TYR A 79 8.08 -17.30 -9.63
C TYR A 79 7.91 -15.80 -9.44
N ALA A 80 7.72 -15.06 -10.52
CA ALA A 80 7.45 -13.64 -10.46
C ALA A 80 6.49 -13.20 -11.57
N ASP A 81 5.45 -12.48 -11.20
CA ASP A 81 4.51 -11.82 -12.08
C ASP A 81 4.41 -10.32 -11.73
N SER A 82 3.65 -9.56 -12.51
CA SER A 82 3.44 -8.14 -12.31
C SER A 82 2.77 -7.78 -10.98
N SER A 83 2.05 -8.69 -10.32
CA SER A 83 1.38 -8.47 -9.02
C SER A 83 1.62 -9.60 -8.01
N GLU A 84 2.58 -10.49 -8.29
CA GLU A 84 2.85 -11.68 -7.49
C GLU A 84 4.34 -11.99 -7.53
N ILE A 85 4.91 -12.45 -6.42
CA ILE A 85 6.28 -12.95 -6.41
C ILE A 85 6.43 -14.01 -5.32
N LYS A 86 7.18 -15.07 -5.65
CA LYS A 86 7.56 -16.14 -4.76
C LYS A 86 9.07 -16.33 -4.77
N PHE A 87 9.68 -16.33 -3.59
CA PHE A 87 11.13 -16.45 -3.46
C PHE A 87 11.53 -17.15 -2.17
N TYR A 88 12.79 -17.60 -2.13
CA TYR A 88 13.44 -18.16 -0.96
C TYR A 88 14.20 -17.09 -0.16
N SER A 89 14.10 -17.19 1.15
CA SER A 89 14.83 -16.35 2.10
C SER A 89 14.83 -17.03 3.46
N ASP A 90 15.80 -16.70 4.29
CA ASP A 90 15.84 -17.02 5.71
C ASP A 90 15.49 -15.75 6.50
N ILE A 91 14.22 -15.62 6.91
CA ILE A 91 13.72 -14.36 7.49
C ILE A 91 14.24 -14.15 8.91
N ASP A 92 14.23 -15.21 9.72
CA ASP A 92 14.61 -15.20 11.13
C ASP A 92 16.12 -15.47 11.34
N SER A 93 16.83 -15.82 10.27
CA SER A 93 18.28 -16.09 10.28
C SER A 93 18.64 -17.31 11.11
N ASP A 94 17.75 -18.31 11.15
CA ASP A 94 17.92 -19.56 11.88
C ASP A 94 18.72 -20.63 11.10
N GLY A 95 19.00 -20.37 9.81
CA GLY A 95 19.73 -21.26 8.92
C GLY A 95 18.85 -22.25 8.16
N ASN A 96 17.53 -22.16 8.27
CA ASN A 96 16.56 -22.85 7.43
C ASN A 96 16.14 -21.95 6.26
N VAL A 97 15.68 -22.57 5.17
CA VAL A 97 15.20 -21.83 4.00
C VAL A 97 13.70 -21.72 4.06
N ASP A 98 13.18 -20.50 4.16
CA ASP A 98 11.76 -20.21 4.04
C ASP A 98 11.39 -19.88 2.59
N SER A 99 10.16 -20.19 2.21
CA SER A 99 9.53 -19.66 1.01
C SER A 99 8.54 -18.56 1.37
N ILE A 100 8.70 -17.41 0.75
CA ILE A 100 7.79 -16.28 0.91
C ILE A 100 7.05 -16.07 -0.39
N HIS A 101 5.74 -15.87 -0.29
CA HIS A 101 4.87 -15.62 -1.41
C HIS A 101 4.00 -14.40 -1.15
N TYR A 102 4.18 -13.40 -2.00
CA TYR A 102 3.38 -12.18 -2.04
C TYR A 102 2.46 -12.20 -3.25
N TYR A 103 1.18 -11.89 -3.05
CA TYR A 103 0.24 -11.68 -4.15
C TYR A 103 -0.88 -10.72 -3.75
N LEU A 104 -1.41 -10.00 -4.73
CA LEU A 104 -2.55 -9.12 -4.55
C LEU A 104 -3.87 -9.88 -4.79
N GLY A 105 -4.75 -9.87 -3.80
CA GLY A 105 -6.08 -10.47 -3.89
C GLY A 105 -7.02 -9.72 -4.85
N PRO A 106 -8.14 -10.36 -5.25
CA PRO A 106 -9.19 -9.72 -6.03
C PRO A 106 -9.97 -8.71 -5.19
N THR A 107 -10.60 -7.73 -5.85
CA THR A 107 -11.46 -6.73 -5.18
C THR A 107 -12.72 -7.32 -4.55
N SER A 108 -13.12 -8.53 -4.97
CA SER A 108 -14.31 -9.22 -4.43
C SER A 108 -14.22 -9.57 -2.95
N GLU A 109 -13.00 -9.71 -2.43
CA GLU A 109 -12.75 -10.06 -1.02
C GLU A 109 -13.06 -8.91 -0.06
N LEU A 110 -12.97 -7.65 -0.54
CA LEU A 110 -13.27 -6.45 0.22
C LEU A 110 -14.49 -5.72 -0.37
N SER A 111 -15.52 -6.47 -0.73
CA SER A 111 -16.77 -5.91 -1.26
C SER A 111 -17.57 -5.10 -0.23
N SER A 112 -17.26 -5.21 1.06
CA SER A 112 -17.92 -4.49 2.15
C SER A 112 -17.33 -3.10 2.43
N THR A 113 -16.16 -2.77 1.87
CA THR A 113 -15.56 -1.43 2.04
C THR A 113 -16.19 -0.45 1.07
N ALA A 114 -16.33 0.82 1.47
CA ALA A 114 -16.83 1.84 0.57
C ALA A 114 -15.90 2.06 -0.65
N ASN A 115 -14.60 1.81 -0.53
CA ASN A 115 -13.66 1.88 -1.65
C ASN A 115 -13.75 0.64 -2.57
N PRO A 116 -14.18 0.79 -3.84
CA PRO A 116 -14.32 -0.35 -4.75
C PRO A 116 -12.97 -0.90 -5.27
N ARG A 117 -11.86 -0.20 -5.00
CA ARG A 117 -10.51 -0.59 -5.44
C ARG A 117 -9.72 -1.31 -4.36
N ASP A 118 -10.27 -1.43 -3.15
CA ASP A 118 -9.56 -2.03 -2.02
C ASP A 118 -9.28 -3.51 -2.27
N ARG A 119 -8.07 -3.94 -1.90
CA ARG A 119 -7.58 -5.30 -2.11
C ARG A 119 -6.68 -5.71 -0.94
N LEU A 120 -6.72 -7.00 -0.61
CA LEU A 120 -5.80 -7.57 0.35
C LEU A 120 -4.46 -7.89 -0.31
N LEU A 121 -3.37 -7.39 0.27
CA LEU A 121 -2.03 -7.89 -0.05
C LEU A 121 -1.71 -9.05 0.89
N TYR A 122 -1.52 -10.22 0.31
CA TYR A 122 -1.19 -11.42 1.05
C TYR A 122 0.31 -11.59 1.17
N ARG A 123 0.74 -12.03 2.35
CA ARG A 123 2.11 -12.48 2.62
C ARG A 123 2.04 -13.86 3.24
N VAL A 124 2.52 -14.86 2.50
CA VAL A 124 2.48 -16.27 2.90
C VAL A 124 3.91 -16.75 3.16
N LEU A 125 4.13 -17.33 4.33
CA LEU A 125 5.38 -17.96 4.74
C LEU A 125 5.19 -19.48 4.70
N ASN A 126 6.08 -20.21 4.03
CA ASN A 126 6.15 -21.68 4.07
C ASN A 126 4.83 -22.41 3.75
N GLY A 127 3.93 -21.78 3.01
CA GLY A 127 2.59 -22.32 2.73
C GLY A 127 1.64 -22.33 3.93
N GLU A 128 1.94 -21.58 5.00
CA GLU A 128 1.02 -21.33 6.11
C GLU A 128 -0.27 -20.64 5.64
N GLN A 129 -1.27 -20.59 6.52
CA GLN A 129 -2.49 -19.83 6.28
C GLN A 129 -2.17 -18.38 5.94
N HIS A 130 -2.80 -17.88 4.88
CA HIS A 130 -2.59 -16.54 4.34
C HIS A 130 -2.77 -15.47 5.43
N LYS A 131 -1.69 -14.74 5.74
CA LYS A 131 -1.74 -13.58 6.63
C LYS A 131 -1.88 -12.32 5.76
N SER A 132 -2.97 -11.59 5.95
CA SER A 132 -3.21 -10.29 5.32
C SER A 132 -3.82 -9.34 6.35
N ALA A 133 -3.51 -8.06 6.21
CA ALA A 133 -4.22 -6.99 6.90
C ALA A 133 -4.86 -6.09 5.84
N ASN A 134 -6.09 -5.64 6.09
CA ASN A 134 -6.66 -4.58 5.27
C ASN A 134 -5.97 -3.26 5.63
N LEU A 135 -5.01 -2.85 4.79
CA LEU A 135 -4.28 -1.60 4.91
C LEU A 135 -4.74 -0.55 3.89
N GLY A 136 -5.81 -0.82 3.12
CA GLY A 136 -6.27 0.04 2.03
C GLY A 136 -5.45 -0.10 0.74
N ILE A 137 -4.83 -1.25 0.49
CA ILE A 137 -3.94 -1.44 -0.66
C ILE A 137 -4.78 -1.57 -1.93
N THR A 138 -4.58 -0.69 -2.90
CA THR A 138 -5.32 -0.74 -4.17
C THR A 138 -4.47 -1.23 -5.33
N GLN A 139 -3.15 -1.07 -5.23
CA GLN A 139 -2.22 -1.49 -6.27
C GLN A 139 -0.93 -2.00 -5.65
N PHE A 140 -0.51 -3.19 -6.10
CA PHE A 140 0.81 -3.75 -5.89
C PHE A 140 1.35 -4.20 -7.24
N ARG A 141 2.38 -3.51 -7.75
CA ARG A 141 2.96 -3.77 -9.06
C ARG A 141 4.47 -3.90 -9.00
N LEU A 142 4.98 -4.96 -9.60
CA LEU A 142 6.39 -5.29 -9.71
C LEU A 142 6.87 -5.12 -11.15
N VAL A 143 8.10 -4.61 -11.28
CA VAL A 143 8.84 -4.59 -12.54
C VAL A 143 10.21 -5.18 -12.29
N PHE A 144 10.63 -6.10 -13.15
CA PHE A 144 11.88 -6.83 -12.98
C PHE A 144 12.88 -6.37 -14.03
N PHE A 145 14.15 -6.30 -13.64
CA PHE A 145 15.25 -5.91 -14.53
C PHE A 145 16.36 -6.94 -14.50
N ASP A 146 16.97 -7.16 -15.66
CA ASP A 146 18.13 -8.02 -15.81
C ASP A 146 19.45 -7.33 -15.42
N ALA A 147 20.58 -8.01 -15.69
CA ALA A 147 21.91 -7.50 -15.41
C ALA A 147 22.32 -6.28 -16.27
N LEU A 148 21.72 -6.12 -17.44
CA LEU A 148 21.94 -5.00 -18.36
C LEU A 148 21.04 -3.81 -18.01
N GLY A 149 20.02 -4.03 -17.18
CA GLY A 149 19.06 -3.04 -16.75
C GLY A 149 17.82 -2.96 -17.64
N ASP A 150 17.62 -3.94 -18.51
CA ASP A 150 16.45 -4.08 -19.37
C ASP A 150 15.29 -4.73 -18.61
N THR A 151 14.06 -4.34 -18.94
CA THR A 151 12.86 -4.88 -18.28
C THR A 151 12.59 -6.31 -18.73
N LEU A 152 12.42 -7.22 -17.77
CA LEU A 152 11.98 -8.58 -18.01
C LEU A 152 10.45 -8.63 -18.10
N ARG A 153 9.94 -9.47 -19.01
CA ARG A 153 8.49 -9.65 -19.21
C ARG A 153 7.99 -10.81 -18.34
N PRO A 154 7.05 -10.58 -17.43
CA PRO A 154 6.43 -11.65 -16.68
C PRO A 154 5.47 -12.50 -17.54
N PRO A 155 5.15 -13.75 -17.14
CA PRO A 155 5.64 -14.42 -15.92
C PRO A 155 7.09 -14.88 -16.05
N ILE A 156 7.85 -14.75 -14.96
CA ILE A 156 9.25 -15.13 -14.85
C ILE A 156 9.33 -16.37 -13.95
N GLY A 157 9.91 -17.46 -14.46
CA GLY A 157 10.12 -18.68 -13.68
C GLY A 157 11.47 -18.69 -12.94
N VAL A 158 11.82 -19.87 -12.42
CA VAL A 158 13.12 -20.14 -11.81
C VAL A 158 14.25 -19.80 -12.80
N ASN A 159 15.31 -19.11 -12.34
CA ASN A 159 16.42 -18.59 -13.16
C ASN A 159 16.06 -17.44 -14.11
N GLY A 160 15.13 -16.57 -13.72
CA GLY A 160 14.71 -15.42 -14.51
C GLY A 160 15.76 -14.34 -14.79
N GLY A 161 16.99 -14.45 -14.28
CA GLY A 161 18.03 -13.43 -14.43
C GLY A 161 17.69 -12.10 -13.76
N ILE A 162 16.79 -12.10 -12.76
CA ILE A 162 16.35 -10.90 -12.05
C ILE A 162 17.51 -10.38 -11.20
N VAL A 163 17.95 -9.14 -11.48
CA VAL A 163 19.02 -8.47 -10.75
C VAL A 163 18.47 -7.34 -9.88
N SER A 164 17.45 -6.64 -10.36
CA SER A 164 16.78 -5.62 -9.56
C SER A 164 15.28 -5.62 -9.79
N ILE A 165 14.56 -5.17 -8.77
CA ILE A 165 13.09 -5.14 -8.73
C ILE A 165 12.67 -3.70 -8.46
N GLU A 166 11.70 -3.20 -9.22
CA GLU A 166 10.97 -2.00 -8.86
C GLU A 166 9.62 -2.38 -8.27
N ILE A 167 9.29 -1.77 -7.14
CA ILE A 167 8.07 -2.02 -6.39
C ILE A 167 7.24 -0.75 -6.40
N ASN A 168 5.99 -0.87 -6.83
CA ASN A 168 5.01 0.20 -6.85
C ASN A 168 3.85 -0.21 -5.95
N LEU A 169 3.62 0.53 -4.87
CA LEU A 169 2.56 0.31 -3.91
C LEU A 169 1.68 1.55 -3.81
N THR A 170 0.37 1.38 -3.98
CA THR A 170 -0.63 2.43 -3.78
C THR A 170 -1.56 2.03 -2.65
N VAL A 171 -1.77 2.95 -1.73
CA VAL A 171 -2.73 2.83 -0.63
C VAL A 171 -3.74 3.95 -0.75
N GLU A 172 -5.02 3.63 -0.60
CA GLU A 172 -6.13 4.57 -0.54
C GLU A 172 -6.88 4.41 0.78
N ASN A 173 -7.66 5.41 1.18
CA ASN A 173 -8.59 5.22 2.30
C ASN A 173 -9.62 4.15 1.93
N THR A 174 -10.02 3.36 2.92
CA THR A 174 -11.14 2.42 2.79
C THR A 174 -12.49 3.14 2.73
N GLU A 175 -12.57 4.32 3.34
CA GLU A 175 -13.75 5.18 3.45
C GLU A 175 -13.44 6.60 2.93
N ALA A 176 -14.42 7.28 2.35
CA ALA A 176 -14.24 8.62 1.79
C ALA A 176 -15.35 9.60 2.21
N TYR A 177 -14.96 10.85 2.46
CA TYR A 177 -15.89 11.97 2.48
C TYR A 177 -16.23 12.34 1.04
N ASP A 178 -17.53 12.38 0.69
CA ASP A 178 -18.00 12.75 -0.65
C ASP A 178 -17.39 11.89 -1.78
N GLN A 179 -17.15 10.59 -1.52
CA GLN A 179 -16.55 9.62 -2.47
C GLN A 179 -15.15 10.02 -3.00
N LYS A 180 -14.47 10.96 -2.36
CA LYS A 180 -13.10 11.35 -2.67
C LYS A 180 -12.12 10.59 -1.79
N TYR A 181 -11.53 9.55 -2.36
CA TYR A 181 -10.52 8.75 -1.68
C TYR A 181 -9.16 9.45 -1.76
N SER A 182 -8.60 9.74 -0.59
CA SER A 182 -7.19 10.13 -0.50
C SER A 182 -6.31 8.94 -0.86
N LYS A 183 -5.16 9.23 -1.47
CA LYS A 183 -4.21 8.21 -1.93
C LYS A 183 -2.79 8.58 -1.55
N ALA A 184 -1.99 7.59 -1.21
CA ALA A 184 -0.55 7.70 -1.11
C ALA A 184 0.13 6.61 -1.93
N PHE A 185 1.32 6.92 -2.40
CA PHE A 185 2.06 6.07 -3.31
C PHE A 185 3.51 5.97 -2.85
N TRP A 186 4.02 4.74 -2.85
CA TRP A 186 5.42 4.44 -2.61
C TRP A 186 5.99 3.71 -3.82
N ARG A 187 7.15 4.17 -4.28
CA ARG A 187 7.92 3.55 -5.35
C ARG A 187 9.34 3.36 -4.92
N GLN A 188 9.79 2.11 -4.94
CA GLN A 188 11.19 1.77 -4.79
C GLN A 188 11.76 1.38 -6.15
N ILE A 189 12.72 2.16 -6.63
CA ILE A 189 13.33 1.97 -7.95
C ILE A 189 14.59 1.11 -7.79
N ARG A 190 14.75 0.11 -8.68
CA ARG A 190 15.97 -0.71 -8.80
C ARG A 190 16.47 -1.26 -7.46
N MET A 191 15.56 -1.83 -6.68
CA MET A 191 15.90 -2.54 -5.47
C MET A 191 16.73 -3.77 -5.82
N VAL A 192 17.97 -3.80 -5.35
CA VAL A 192 18.86 -4.95 -5.51
C VAL A 192 18.84 -5.73 -4.21
N SER A 193 18.45 -7.00 -4.25
CA SER A 193 18.75 -7.87 -3.11
C SER A 193 20.26 -8.07 -3.05
N ARG A 194 20.83 -7.83 -1.87
CA ARG A 194 22.28 -7.90 -1.62
C ARG A 194 22.84 -9.29 -1.91
N ASN A 195 21.98 -10.32 -1.89
CA ASN A 195 22.36 -11.71 -2.04
C ASN A 195 22.24 -12.21 -3.48
N LEU A 196 21.60 -11.47 -4.40
CA LEU A 196 21.43 -11.85 -5.81
C LEU A 196 22.70 -11.68 -6.67
N ARG A 197 23.68 -10.88 -6.22
CA ARG A 197 24.92 -10.59 -6.98
C ARG A 197 26.21 -11.03 -6.31
N ASN A 198 26.17 -11.41 -5.03
CA ASN A 198 27.36 -11.34 -4.17
C ASN A 198 27.76 -12.69 -3.54
N ARG A 199 27.75 -13.75 -4.36
CA ARG A 199 28.45 -15.01 -4.09
C ARG A 199 29.01 -15.58 -5.37
#